data_AF-A0A6V7IUB5-F1
#
_entry.id   AF-A0A6V7IUB5-F1
#
_cell.length_a   1.000
_cell.length_b   1.000
_cell.length_c   1.000
_cell.angle_alpha   90.00
_cell.angle_beta   90.00
_cell.angle_gamma   90.00
#
_symmetry.space_group_name_H-M   'P 1'
#
loop_
_entity.id
_entity.type
_entity.pdbx_description
1 polymer ?
#
loop_
_entity_poly.entity_id
_entity_poly.type
_entity_poly.pdbx_seq_one_letter_code
_entity_poly.pdbx_strand_id
1 'polypeptide(L)' 'GPLAVNKNPPELMAIEMTLTDVKQGGRGWPSDCIPRHRVAIIIPFRDRPQHLQALLYNLHPMLLRQQIDYQIFVVEQE' A
#
# COMPACT_ATOMS: atom_id res chain seq x y z
N GLY A 1 14.23 -6.52 -7.44
CA GLY A 1 14.45 -7.95 -7.18
C GLY A 1 13.12 -8.67 -7.05
N PRO A 2 13.10 -9.99 -6.85
CA PRO A 2 11.85 -10.74 -6.68
C PRO A 2 11.10 -10.29 -5.42
N LEU A 3 9.77 -10.25 -5.49
CA LEU A 3 8.87 -9.95 -4.37
C LEU A 3 8.16 -11.24 -3.97
N ALA A 4 8.33 -11.67 -2.72
CA ALA A 4 7.51 -12.74 -2.17
C ALA A 4 6.09 -12.21 -1.95
N VAL A 5 5.10 -12.83 -2.59
CA VAL A 5 3.69 -12.39 -2.54
C VAL A 5 2.91 -13.28 -1.60
N ASN A 6 2.26 -12.67 -0.60
CA ASN A 6 1.30 -13.36 0.26
C ASN A 6 -0.13 -13.17 -0.27
N LYS A 7 -0.83 -14.28 -0.58
CA LYS A 7 -2.23 -14.26 -1.04
C LYS A 7 -3.25 -14.31 0.11
N ASN A 8 -2.81 -14.67 1.31
CA ASN A 8 -3.62 -14.81 2.51
C ASN A 8 -3.13 -13.79 3.56
N PRO A 9 -3.45 -12.51 3.39
CA PRO A 9 -3.02 -11.47 4.32
C PRO A 9 -3.75 -11.61 5.67
N PRO A 10 -3.14 -11.12 6.77
CA PRO A 10 -3.84 -10.97 8.04
C PRO A 10 -4.90 -9.88 7.94
N GLU A 11 -5.80 -9.78 8.93
CA GLU A 11 -6.85 -8.74 8.99
C GLU A 11 -6.30 -7.32 8.83
N LEU A 12 -7.11 -6.41 8.26
CA LEU A 12 -6.72 -5.01 7.98
C LEU A 12 -6.10 -4.31 9.20
N MET A 13 -6.68 -4.48 10.40
CA MET A 13 -6.10 -3.91 11.63
C MET A 13 -4.68 -4.42 11.90
N ALA A 14 -4.42 -5.72 11.71
CA ALA A 14 -3.10 -6.29 11.89
C ALA A 14 -2.11 -5.75 10.83
N ILE A 15 -2.58 -5.51 9.61
CA ILE A 15 -1.77 -4.86 8.56
C ILE A 15 -1.38 -3.45 8.99
N GLU A 16 -2.33 -2.65 9.47
CA GLU A 16 -2.07 -1.28 9.93
C GLU A 16 -1.08 -1.24 11.10
N MET A 17 -1.17 -2.19 12.04
CA MET A 17 -0.24 -2.29 13.17
C MET A 17 1.18 -2.69 12.74
N THR A 18 1.32 -3.46 11.64
CA THR A 18 2.63 -3.91 11.15
C THR A 18 3.31 -2.90 10.24
N LEU A 19 2.55 -2.10 9.49
CA LEU A 19 3.06 -1.12 8.54
C LEU A 19 3.21 0.28 9.18
N THR A 20 4.08 0.41 10.16
CA THR A 20 4.28 1.66 10.93
C THR A 20 4.76 2.86 10.09
N ASP A 21 5.37 2.59 8.94
CA ASP A 21 5.87 3.60 8.00
C ASP A 21 4.75 4.18 7.12
N VAL A 22 3.58 3.52 7.08
CA VAL A 22 2.41 3.99 6.34
C VAL A 22 1.60 4.91 7.25
N LYS A 23 1.32 6.12 6.76
CA LYS A 23 0.47 7.11 7.43
C LYS A 23 -0.99 6.92 7.06
N GLN A 24 -1.86 7.54 7.86
CA GLN A 24 -3.29 7.60 7.61
C GLN A 24 -3.60 8.00 6.15
N GLY A 25 -4.58 7.35 5.55
CA GLY A 25 -4.94 7.55 4.14
C GLY A 25 -4.05 6.80 3.15
N GLY A 26 -3.29 5.79 3.61
CA GLY A 26 -2.50 4.91 2.75
C GLY A 26 -1.29 5.60 2.12
N ARG A 27 -0.74 6.63 2.79
CA ARG A 27 0.40 7.40 2.30
C ARG A 27 1.71 6.90 2.91
N GLY A 28 2.76 6.76 2.11
CA GLY A 28 4.09 6.41 2.59
C GLY A 28 5.18 7.18 1.84
N TRP A 29 6.28 7.49 2.52
CA TRP A 29 7.46 8.11 1.92
C TRP A 29 8.72 7.73 2.71
N PRO A 30 9.90 7.73 2.07
CA PRO A 30 11.16 7.46 2.77
C PRO A 30 11.46 8.52 3.83
N SER A 31 11.85 8.11 5.03
CA SER A 31 12.22 9.00 6.14
C SER A 31 13.67 9.49 6.06
N ASP A 32 14.50 8.79 5.30
CA ASP A 32 15.95 8.97 5.17
C ASP A 32 16.35 9.83 3.96
N CYS A 33 15.43 10.09 3.02
CA CYS A 33 15.74 10.86 1.82
C CYS A 33 14.54 11.67 1.29
N ILE A 34 14.82 12.59 0.38
CA ILE A 34 13.78 13.33 -0.36
C ILE A 34 13.40 12.50 -1.60
N PRO A 35 12.15 12.02 -1.69
CA PRO A 35 11.71 11.20 -2.82
C PRO A 35 11.67 12.03 -4.10
N ARG A 36 12.18 11.44 -5.20
CA ARG A 36 12.17 12.07 -6.53
C ARG A 36 10.80 12.07 -7.19
N HIS A 37 9.95 11.12 -6.82
CA HIS A 37 8.64 10.92 -7.43
C HIS A 37 7.55 11.04 -6.37
N ARG A 38 6.49 11.75 -6.74
CA ARG A 38 5.24 11.83 -6.00
C ARG A 38 4.13 11.17 -6.80
N VAL A 39 3.58 10.07 -6.31
CA VAL A 39 2.73 9.16 -7.09
C VAL A 39 1.37 8.98 -6.41
N ALA A 40 0.30 9.29 -7.13
CA ALA A 40 -1.05 8.89 -6.74
C ALA A 40 -1.38 7.54 -7.38
N ILE A 41 -1.68 6.53 -6.57
CA ILE A 41 -2.02 5.18 -7.02
C ILE A 41 -3.53 5.03 -6.92
N ILE A 42 -4.20 4.95 -8.06
CA ILE A 42 -5.65 4.84 -8.14
C ILE A 42 -6.02 3.38 -8.37
N ILE A 43 -6.76 2.79 -7.42
CA ILE A 43 -7.24 1.42 -7.48
C ILE A 43 -8.75 1.47 -7.70
N PRO A 44 -9.26 1.18 -8.92
CA PRO A 44 -10.68 0.95 -9.10
C PRO A 44 -11.08 -0.32 -8.34
N PHE A 45 -12.14 -0.23 -7.56
CA PHE A 45 -12.58 -1.28 -6.66
C PHE A 45 -14.08 -1.50 -6.74
N ARG A 46 -14.49 -2.76 -6.64
CA ARG A 46 -15.89 -3.21 -6.57
C ARG A 46 -15.94 -4.56 -5.86
N ASP A 47 -16.64 -4.65 -4.74
CA ASP A 47 -17.03 -5.90 -4.06
C ASP A 47 -15.92 -6.97 -3.88
N ARG A 48 -14.65 -6.58 -3.72
CA ARG A 48 -13.51 -7.51 -3.63
C ARG A 48 -12.57 -7.24 -2.46
N PRO A 49 -13.07 -7.11 -1.21
CA PRO A 49 -12.27 -6.67 -0.07
C PRO A 49 -11.04 -7.54 0.19
N GLN A 50 -11.15 -8.86 -0.01
CA GLN A 50 -10.05 -9.82 0.16
C GLN A 50 -8.90 -9.58 -0.83
N HIS A 51 -9.20 -9.26 -2.09
CA HIS A 51 -8.18 -8.94 -3.08
C HIS A 51 -7.51 -7.61 -2.77
N LEU A 52 -8.29 -6.60 -2.36
CA LEU A 52 -7.73 -5.30 -1.98
C LEU A 52 -6.80 -5.44 -0.78
N GLN A 53 -7.19 -6.21 0.24
CA GLN A 53 -6.36 -6.48 1.40
C GLN A 53 -5.04 -7.16 1.01
N ALA A 54 -5.09 -8.17 0.15
CA ALA A 54 -3.89 -8.85 -0.33
C ALA A 54 -3.02 -7.89 -1.14
N LEU A 55 -3.62 -7.06 -1.99
CA LEU A 55 -2.91 -6.04 -2.76
C LEU A 55 -2.18 -5.06 -1.83
N LEU A 56 -2.88 -4.42 -0.89
CA LEU A 56 -2.32 -3.45 0.03
C LEU A 56 -1.17 -4.04 0.87
N TYR A 57 -1.35 -5.26 1.40
CA TYR A 57 -0.33 -5.95 2.18
C TYR A 57 1.00 -6.11 1.44
N ASN A 58 0.94 -6.42 0.14
CA ASN A 58 2.15 -6.60 -0.68
C ASN A 58 2.67 -5.28 -1.27
N LEU A 59 1.77 -4.34 -1.61
CA LEU A 59 2.11 -3.10 -2.30
C LEU A 59 2.85 -2.13 -1.39
N HIS A 60 2.41 -1.96 -0.13
CA HIS A 60 3.03 -0.99 0.79
C HIS A 60 4.54 -1.23 1.00
N PRO A 61 5.00 -2.43 1.37
CA PRO A 61 6.44 -2.71 1.50
C PRO A 61 7.20 -2.55 0.18
N MET A 62 6.56 -2.91 -0.95
CA MET A 62 7.18 -2.78 -2.26
C MET A 62 7.44 -1.30 -2.61
N LEU A 63 6.46 -0.42 -2.40
CA LEU A 63 6.57 1.01 -2.71
C LEU A 63 7.54 1.72 -1.78
N LEU A 64 7.57 1.36 -0.49
CA LEU A 64 8.57 1.89 0.46
C LEU A 64 10.00 1.54 0.04
N ARG A 65 10.24 0.31 -0.45
CA ARG A 65 11.55 -0.10 -1.00
C ARG A 65 11.94 0.67 -2.27
N GLN A 66 10.97 1.25 -2.98
CA GLN A 66 11.22 2.09 -4.16
C GLN A 66 11.54 3.55 -3.80
N GLN A 67 11.47 3.93 -2.52
CA GLN A 67 11.79 5.28 -2.02
C GLN A 67 11.01 6.40 -2.73
N ILE A 68 9.69 6.21 -2.89
CA ILE A 68 8.77 7.19 -3.49
C ILE A 68 7.81 7.78 -2.45
N ASP A 69 7.33 9.01 -2.67
CA ASP A 69 6.17 9.56 -1.94
C ASP A 69 4.90 9.09 -2.65
N TYR A 70 4.20 8.13 -2.07
CA TYR A 70 3.01 7.57 -2.69
C TYR A 70 1.79 7.72 -1.79
N GLN A 71 0.62 7.81 -2.40
CA GLN A 71 -0.66 7.71 -1.72
C GLN A 71 -1.61 6.83 -2.54
N ILE A 72 -2.28 5.90 -1.85
CA ILE A 72 -3.22 4.97 -2.47
C ILE A 72 -4.64 5.51 -2.32
N PHE A 73 -5.36 5.58 -3.44
CA PHE A 73 -6.76 5.98 -3.53
C PHE A 73 -7.56 4.79 -4.04
N VAL A 74 -8.40 4.23 -3.18
CA VAL A 74 -9.35 3.20 -3.57
C VAL A 74 -10.62 3.89 -4.02
N VAL A 75 -10.97 3.74 -5.29
CA VAL A 75 -12.16 4.35 -5.90
C VAL A 75 -13.20 3.25 -6.05
N GLU A 76 -14.19 3.26 -5.17
CA GLU A 76 -15.34 2.37 -5.23
C GLU A 76 -16.21 2.70 -6.45
N GLN A 77 -16.62 1.67 -7.19
CA GLN A 77 -17.53 1.81 -8.32
C GLN A 77 -18.96 1.46 -7.89
N GLU A 78 -19.78 2.49 -7.71
CA GLU A 78 -21.25 2.37 -7.57
C GLU A 78 -21.92 1.74 -8.83
#